data_AF-F8PLG3-F1
#
_entry.id   AF-F8PLG3-F1
#
_cell.length_a   1.000
_cell.length_b   1.000
_cell.length_c   1.000
_cell.angle_alpha   90.00
_cell.angle_beta   90.00
_cell.angle_gamma   90.00
#
_symmetry.space_group_name_H-M   'P 1'
#
loop_
_entity.id
_entity.type
_entity.pdbx_description
1 polymer ?
#
loop_
_entity_poly.entity_id
_entity_poly.type
_entity_poly.pdbx_seq_one_letter_code
_entity_poly.pdbx_strand_id
1 'polypeptide(L)'
;MTIANGHYPDKEHIFVYNNAKTHLKRANGALSARHMPKFASKPDSNWGVDVNVRDDNGKPVYSPNGKPSKTKVHMEGATFADGTKQSLYFEPGHPQAGFFKGMAIILSKHGFIESLLEMTCKARGFTVIFIPKFHCELNFIEQCWGFAKHIYQQYPASSKEADLECNILAALESVPLDTMRRFIDAYKKGLNGKQAGWALKKYHEHCVLPECILRELYTEDI
;
A
#
# COMPACT_ATOMS: atom_id res chain seq x y z
N MET A 1 4.06 -10.03 21.98
CA MET A 1 3.66 -11.45 21.99
C MET A 1 2.22 -11.52 22.42
N THR A 2 1.35 -12.31 21.77
CA THR A 2 0.45 -13.22 22.52
C THR A 2 -0.50 -14.06 21.66
N ILE A 3 -1.22 -13.50 20.68
CA ILE A 3 -2.36 -14.26 20.11
C ILE A 3 -1.91 -15.38 19.15
N ALA A 4 -1.17 -15.06 18.09
CA ALA A 4 -0.83 -16.05 17.06
C ALA A 4 -0.01 -17.24 17.61
N ASN A 5 1.05 -16.96 18.38
CA ASN A 5 1.86 -18.02 19.00
C ASN A 5 1.12 -18.79 20.09
N GLY A 6 0.12 -18.19 20.75
CA GLY A 6 -0.69 -18.87 21.77
C GLY A 6 -1.65 -19.89 21.15
N HIS A 7 -2.22 -19.57 19.99
CA HIS A 7 -3.19 -20.44 19.31
C HIS A 7 -2.56 -21.40 18.30
N TYR A 8 -1.41 -21.05 17.69
CA TYR A 8 -0.80 -21.82 16.61
C TYR A 8 0.74 -21.87 16.71
N PRO A 9 1.30 -22.42 17.81
CA PRO A 9 2.74 -22.37 18.09
C PRO A 9 3.62 -23.15 17.09
N ASP A 10 3.03 -24.09 16.35
CA ASP A 10 3.70 -24.96 15.38
C ASP A 10 3.71 -24.41 13.95
N LYS A 11 3.15 -23.21 13.72
CA LYS A 11 3.00 -22.61 12.39
C LYS A 11 3.99 -21.47 12.16
N GLU A 12 4.50 -21.39 10.94
CA GLU A 12 5.20 -20.19 10.48
C GLU A 12 4.18 -19.07 10.26
N HIS A 13 4.38 -17.92 10.91
CA HIS A 13 3.46 -16.79 10.83
C HIS A 13 3.97 -15.72 9.86
N ILE A 14 3.15 -15.42 8.87
CA ILE A 14 3.40 -14.35 7.89
C ILE A 14 2.37 -13.24 8.13
N PHE A 15 2.83 -12.04 8.47
CA PHE A 15 1.97 -10.88 8.62
C PHE A 15 1.95 -10.06 7.33
N VAL A 16 0.76 -9.94 6.73
CA VAL A 16 0.54 -9.13 5.52
C VAL A 16 -0.17 -7.84 5.90
N TYR A 17 0.45 -6.71 5.61
CA TYR A 17 -0.07 -5.39 6.00
C TYR A 17 -0.73 -4.67 4.81
N ASN A 18 -2.03 -4.41 4.91
CA ASN A 18 -2.76 -3.59 3.94
C ASN A 18 -2.73 -2.11 4.38
N ASN A 19 -2.13 -1.25 3.55
CA ASN A 19 -2.01 0.20 3.81
C ASN A 19 -3.17 0.99 3.17
N ALA A 20 -4.40 0.51 3.33
CA ALA A 20 -5.60 1.23 2.91
C ALA A 20 -5.92 2.32 3.94
N LYS A 21 -5.82 3.60 3.54
CA LYS A 21 -6.03 4.74 4.44
C LYS A 21 -7.51 5.13 4.49
N THR A 22 -8.05 5.27 5.69
CA THR A 22 -9.25 6.07 5.95
C THR A 22 -9.02 7.51 5.48
N HIS A 23 -9.93 8.04 4.65
CA HIS A 23 -9.74 9.27 3.90
C HIS A 23 -9.94 10.54 4.74
N LEU A 24 -8.96 10.91 5.56
CA LEU A 24 -8.84 12.27 6.09
C LEU A 24 -8.00 13.14 5.13
N LYS A 25 -8.51 14.32 4.78
CA LYS A 25 -7.76 15.29 3.95
C LYS A 25 -6.60 15.86 4.78
N ARG A 26 -5.39 15.73 4.25
CA ARG A 26 -4.16 16.28 4.86
C ARG A 26 -4.11 17.80 4.69
N ALA A 27 -3.32 18.47 5.52
CA ALA A 27 -3.00 19.88 5.32
C ALA A 27 -2.38 20.12 3.93
N ASN A 28 -2.57 21.32 3.39
CA ASN A 28 -2.18 21.67 2.02
C ASN A 28 -0.67 21.48 1.74
N GLY A 29 0.20 21.67 2.74
CA GLY A 29 1.65 21.46 2.63
C GLY A 29 2.13 20.12 3.21
N ALA A 30 1.25 19.23 3.64
CA ALA A 30 1.64 18.02 4.36
C ALA A 30 2.50 17.08 3.51
N LEU A 31 3.49 16.46 4.16
CA LEU A 31 4.40 15.51 3.53
C LEU A 31 3.67 14.38 2.79
N SER A 32 4.00 14.22 1.50
CA SER A 32 3.44 13.16 0.66
C SER A 32 4.41 12.70 -0.41
N ALA A 33 4.83 11.43 -0.34
CA ALA A 33 5.71 10.83 -1.33
C ALA A 33 5.01 10.47 -2.66
N ARG A 34 3.67 10.54 -2.74
CA ARG A 34 2.91 9.99 -3.87
C ARG A 34 3.25 10.62 -5.22
N HIS A 35 3.58 11.91 -5.22
CA HIS A 35 3.81 12.70 -6.44
C HIS A 35 5.20 13.36 -6.47
N MET A 36 6.09 12.98 -5.55
CA MET A 36 7.43 13.53 -5.49
C MET A 36 8.26 13.04 -6.70
N PRO A 37 8.89 13.95 -7.46
CA PRO A 37 9.81 13.57 -8.51
C PRO A 37 11.02 12.81 -7.96
N LYS A 38 11.50 11.82 -8.72
CA LYS A 38 12.71 11.07 -8.37
C LYS A 38 13.94 11.98 -8.30
N PHE A 39 14.04 12.91 -9.23
CA PHE A 39 15.20 13.80 -9.41
C PHE A 39 14.90 15.22 -8.93
N ALA A 40 15.96 15.99 -8.70
CA ALA A 40 15.84 17.39 -8.30
C ALA A 40 15.10 18.22 -9.37
N SER A 41 14.40 19.25 -8.91
CA SER A 41 13.78 20.24 -9.80
C SER A 41 14.81 20.94 -10.67
N LYS A 42 14.37 21.34 -11.86
CA LYS A 42 15.14 22.20 -12.76
C LYS A 42 14.77 23.67 -12.53
N PRO A 43 15.63 24.64 -12.94
CA PRO A 43 15.38 26.07 -12.74
C PRO A 43 14.05 26.57 -13.31
N ASP A 44 13.65 26.01 -14.44
CA ASP A 44 12.43 26.33 -15.20
C ASP A 44 11.18 25.60 -14.69
N SER A 45 11.35 24.59 -13.83
CA SER A 45 10.25 23.73 -13.39
C SER A 45 10.45 23.25 -11.96
N ASN A 46 10.26 24.17 -11.01
CA ASN A 46 10.24 23.78 -9.60
C ASN A 46 8.97 22.99 -9.26
N TRP A 47 9.18 21.85 -8.62
CA TRP A 47 8.12 21.03 -8.08
C TRP A 47 7.64 21.53 -6.72
N GLY A 48 6.32 21.55 -6.54
CA GLY A 48 5.63 21.94 -5.32
C GLY A 48 4.20 21.41 -5.34
N VAL A 49 3.48 21.56 -4.23
CA VAL A 49 2.08 21.11 -4.12
C VAL A 49 1.17 22.21 -4.62
N ASP A 50 0.30 21.87 -5.57
CA ASP A 50 -0.74 22.78 -6.02
C ASP A 50 -1.80 22.97 -4.93
N VAL A 51 -1.98 24.20 -4.50
CA VAL A 51 -3.00 24.60 -3.52
C VAL A 51 -3.89 25.66 -4.11
N ASN A 52 -5.19 25.57 -3.83
CA ASN A 52 -6.13 26.58 -4.30
C ASN A 52 -5.82 27.91 -3.61
N VAL A 53 -5.66 28.96 -4.41
CA VAL A 53 -5.49 30.33 -3.93
C VAL A 53 -6.78 30.74 -3.22
N ARG A 54 -6.63 31.41 -2.06
CA ARG A 54 -7.73 31.98 -1.29
C ARG A 54 -7.53 33.48 -1.17
N ASP A 55 -8.63 34.22 -1.15
CA ASP A 55 -8.63 35.65 -0.86
C ASP A 55 -8.46 35.91 0.66
N ASP A 56 -8.39 37.18 1.04
CA ASP A 56 -8.24 37.62 2.44
C ASP A 56 -9.41 37.17 3.34
N ASN A 57 -10.54 36.78 2.75
CA ASN A 57 -11.70 36.24 3.45
C ASN A 57 -11.72 34.70 3.49
N GLY A 58 -10.67 34.05 2.97
CA GLY A 58 -10.51 32.60 2.93
C GLY A 58 -11.33 31.90 1.83
N LYS A 59 -11.95 32.63 0.91
CA LYS A 59 -12.75 32.09 -0.19
C LYS A 59 -11.85 31.75 -1.39
N PRO A 60 -12.12 30.66 -2.13
CA PRO A 60 -11.30 30.28 -3.29
C PRO A 60 -11.34 31.34 -4.38
N VAL A 61 -10.18 31.72 -4.90
CA VAL A 61 -10.04 32.59 -6.07
C VAL A 61 -10.17 31.75 -7.33
N TYR A 62 -10.93 32.23 -8.31
CA TYR A 62 -11.15 31.55 -9.58
C TYR A 62 -10.50 32.32 -10.72
N SER A 63 -9.95 31.60 -11.70
CA SER A 63 -9.49 32.16 -12.97
C SER A 63 -10.68 32.57 -13.85
N PRO A 64 -10.48 33.40 -14.89
CA PRO A 64 -11.55 33.82 -15.81
C PRO A 64 -12.35 32.65 -16.42
N ASN A 65 -11.71 31.48 -16.53
CA ASN A 65 -12.31 30.26 -17.06
C ASN A 65 -13.15 29.46 -16.03
N GLY A 66 -13.45 30.03 -14.86
CA GLY A 66 -14.25 29.39 -13.80
C GLY A 66 -13.55 28.27 -13.02
N LYS A 67 -12.26 28.01 -13.28
CA LYS A 67 -11.46 27.03 -12.52
C LYS A 67 -10.80 27.67 -11.29
N PRO A 68 -10.68 26.97 -10.15
CA PRO A 68 -9.93 27.47 -9.00
C PRO A 68 -8.50 27.80 -9.40
N SER A 69 -8.06 29.01 -9.07
CA SER A 69 -6.67 29.42 -9.22
C SER A 69 -5.80 28.60 -8.27
N LYS A 70 -4.63 28.18 -8.74
CA LYS A 70 -3.69 27.34 -7.99
C LYS A 70 -2.34 28.03 -7.90
N THR A 71 -1.71 27.90 -6.74
CA THR A 71 -0.32 28.26 -6.53
C THR A 71 0.46 27.05 -6.04
N LYS A 72 1.77 27.02 -6.30
CA LYS A 72 2.64 25.96 -5.80
C LYS A 72 3.22 26.36 -4.45
N VAL A 73 3.02 25.53 -3.44
CA VAL A 73 3.65 25.69 -2.12
C VAL A 73 4.70 24.62 -1.87
N HIS A 74 5.65 24.93 -1.00
CA HIS A 74 6.60 23.95 -0.50
C HIS A 74 5.90 22.94 0.42
N MET A 75 6.26 21.68 0.28
CA MET A 75 5.89 20.69 1.31
C MET A 75 6.69 20.91 2.58
N GLU A 76 6.03 20.68 3.70
CA GLU A 76 6.68 20.55 4.99
C GLU A 76 7.46 19.23 5.06
N GLY A 77 8.69 19.33 5.54
CA GLY A 77 9.56 18.19 5.82
C GLY A 77 9.08 17.36 7.00
N ALA A 78 9.59 16.14 7.11
CA ALA A 78 9.44 15.36 8.35
C ALA A 78 10.25 16.00 9.49
N THR A 79 9.86 15.75 10.73
CA THR A 79 10.68 16.05 11.91
C THR A 79 11.30 14.76 12.40
N PHE A 80 12.61 14.75 12.59
CA PHE A 80 13.35 13.63 13.15
C PHE A 80 13.12 13.51 14.66
N ALA A 81 13.53 12.38 15.25
CA ALA A 81 13.38 12.13 16.68
C ALA A 81 14.18 13.12 17.56
N ASP A 82 15.26 13.70 17.02
CA ASP A 82 16.07 14.74 17.65
C ASP A 82 15.47 16.16 17.51
N GLY A 83 14.30 16.29 16.88
CA GLY A 83 13.63 17.56 16.63
C GLY A 83 14.12 18.31 15.38
N THR A 84 15.13 17.81 14.68
CA THR A 84 15.62 18.45 13.45
C THR A 84 14.62 18.24 12.30
N LYS A 85 14.51 19.22 11.40
CA LYS A 85 13.59 19.14 10.26
C LYS A 85 14.32 18.56 9.04
N GLN A 86 13.74 17.53 8.43
CA GLN A 86 14.16 17.00 7.15
C GLN A 86 13.70 17.93 6.02
N SER A 87 14.54 18.87 5.64
CA SER A 87 14.21 19.76 4.53
C SER A 87 14.16 19.02 3.19
N LEU A 88 13.04 19.18 2.48
CA LEU A 88 12.81 18.60 1.15
C LEU A 88 13.33 19.47 0.01
N TYR A 89 13.66 20.73 0.31
CA TYR A 89 14.13 21.74 -0.63
C TYR A 89 15.57 22.10 -0.27
N PHE A 90 16.36 22.55 -1.23
CA PHE A 90 17.72 23.01 -0.93
C PHE A 90 17.67 24.27 -0.08
N GLU A 91 18.48 24.29 0.98
CA GLU A 91 18.56 25.40 1.91
C GLU A 91 19.25 26.63 1.29
N PRO A 92 19.04 27.83 1.88
CA PRO A 92 19.81 29.02 1.51
C PRO A 92 21.32 28.75 1.56
N GLY A 93 22.05 29.22 0.54
CA GLY A 93 23.49 28.98 0.38
C GLY A 93 23.85 27.81 -0.55
N HIS A 94 22.88 27.01 -0.99
CA HIS A 94 23.09 26.01 -2.05
C HIS A 94 22.89 26.63 -3.44
N PRO A 95 23.63 26.23 -4.50
CA PRO A 95 23.42 26.73 -5.88
C PRO A 95 21.99 26.51 -6.41
N GLN A 96 21.27 25.56 -5.82
CA GLN A 96 19.88 25.23 -6.14
C GLN A 96 18.91 25.59 -5.00
N ALA A 97 19.23 26.56 -4.15
CA ALA A 97 18.39 26.98 -3.03
C ALA A 97 16.92 27.19 -3.45
N GLY A 98 15.98 26.67 -2.66
CA GLY A 98 14.54 26.72 -2.94
C GLY A 98 14.02 25.66 -3.93
N PHE A 99 14.89 24.94 -4.64
CA PHE A 99 14.46 23.83 -5.50
C PHE A 99 14.23 22.54 -4.72
N PHE A 100 13.22 21.76 -5.13
CA PHE A 100 12.97 20.44 -4.56
C PHE A 100 14.15 19.49 -4.84
N LYS A 101 14.64 18.80 -3.80
CA LYS A 101 15.83 17.93 -3.85
C LYS A 101 15.63 16.67 -4.71
N GLY A 102 14.40 16.19 -4.87
CA GLY A 102 14.14 14.89 -5.48
C GLY A 102 14.30 13.73 -4.48
N MET A 103 13.50 12.68 -4.66
CA MET A 103 13.50 11.53 -3.75
C MET A 103 14.86 10.85 -3.64
N ALA A 104 15.62 10.74 -4.74
CA ALA A 104 16.92 10.07 -4.73
C ALA A 104 17.91 10.76 -3.79
N ILE A 105 17.96 12.09 -3.77
CA ILE A 105 18.84 12.86 -2.89
C ILE A 105 18.35 12.79 -1.43
N ILE A 106 17.03 12.85 -1.22
CA ILE A 106 16.44 12.75 0.13
C ILE A 106 16.75 11.38 0.75
N LEU A 107 16.59 10.30 -0.02
CA LEU A 107 16.83 8.92 0.42
C LEU A 107 18.32 8.58 0.55
N SER A 108 19.15 8.99 -0.41
CA SER A 108 20.61 8.72 -0.34
C SER A 108 21.28 9.34 0.88
N LYS A 109 20.81 10.51 1.32
CA LYS A 109 21.32 11.16 2.54
C LYS A 109 21.02 10.41 3.84
N HIS A 110 20.02 9.53 3.85
CA HIS A 110 19.54 8.89 5.08
C HIS A 110 19.59 7.36 5.01
N GLY A 111 19.97 6.79 3.86
CA GLY A 111 19.92 5.35 3.62
C GLY A 111 18.48 4.81 3.53
N PHE A 112 18.35 3.55 3.13
CA PHE A 112 17.11 2.81 3.35
C PHE A 112 17.06 2.43 4.82
N ILE A 113 16.38 3.25 5.63
CA ILE A 113 16.11 2.94 7.02
C ILE A 113 14.96 1.93 7.06
N GLU A 114 15.18 0.78 7.68
CA GLU A 114 14.12 -0.19 7.95
C GLU A 114 12.99 0.50 8.72
N SER A 115 11.75 0.32 8.27
CA SER A 115 10.62 0.98 8.93
C SER A 115 10.48 0.53 10.40
N LEU A 116 9.88 1.38 11.25
CA LEU A 116 9.58 0.99 12.64
C LEU A 116 8.78 -0.33 12.70
N LEU A 117 7.90 -0.56 11.71
CA LEU A 117 7.17 -1.82 11.54
C LEU A 117 8.12 -2.99 11.29
N GLU A 118 9.02 -2.88 10.31
CA GLU A 118 10.04 -3.91 10.03
C GLU A 118 10.90 -4.22 11.24
N MET A 119 11.45 -3.19 11.89
CA MET A 119 12.29 -3.38 13.08
C MET A 119 11.52 -4.08 14.21
N THR A 120 10.27 -3.67 14.44
CA THR A 120 9.41 -4.25 15.48
C THR A 120 9.05 -5.72 15.17
N CYS A 121 8.80 -6.04 13.90
CA CYS A 121 8.52 -7.40 13.45
C CYS A 121 9.78 -8.29 13.53
N LYS A 122 10.92 -7.81 13.04
CA LYS A 122 12.20 -8.52 13.08
C LYS A 122 12.68 -8.80 14.50
N ALA A 123 12.55 -7.83 15.41
CA ALA A 123 12.86 -8.03 16.83
C ALA A 123 12.01 -9.13 17.48
N ARG A 124 10.89 -9.52 16.85
CA ARG A 124 10.02 -10.62 17.28
C ARG A 124 10.15 -11.87 16.42
N GLY A 125 11.13 -11.93 15.52
CA GLY A 125 11.38 -13.07 14.63
C GLY A 125 10.46 -13.13 13.40
N PHE A 126 9.74 -12.05 13.06
CA PHE A 126 8.85 -12.01 11.90
C PHE A 126 9.47 -11.29 10.71
N THR A 127 9.31 -11.87 9.53
CA THR A 127 9.66 -11.24 8.25
C THR A 127 8.48 -10.43 7.73
N VAL A 128 8.71 -9.19 7.32
CA VAL A 128 7.69 -8.31 6.73
C VAL A 128 7.83 -8.33 5.22
N ILE A 129 6.74 -8.65 4.52
CA ILE A 129 6.66 -8.61 3.07
C ILE A 129 5.88 -7.37 2.65
N PHE A 130 6.50 -6.49 1.85
CA PHE A 130 5.83 -5.33 1.28
C PHE A 130 5.24 -5.66 -0.08
N ILE A 131 3.92 -5.53 -0.19
CA ILE A 131 3.20 -5.66 -1.45
C ILE A 131 3.24 -4.31 -2.19
N PRO A 132 3.49 -4.28 -3.51
CA PRO A 132 3.39 -3.07 -4.31
C PRO A 132 2.06 -2.32 -4.09
N LYS A 133 2.14 -1.00 -3.95
CA LYS A 133 0.94 -0.16 -3.76
C LYS A 133 0.07 -0.20 -5.01
N PHE A 134 -1.25 -0.28 -4.82
CA PHE A 134 -2.27 -0.34 -5.89
C PHE A 134 -2.29 -1.63 -6.70
N HIS A 135 -1.70 -2.70 -6.17
CA HIS A 135 -1.76 -4.04 -6.74
C HIS A 135 -2.52 -4.96 -5.80
N CYS A 136 -3.84 -4.72 -5.62
CA CYS A 136 -4.66 -5.52 -4.72
C CYS A 136 -4.79 -6.98 -5.18
N GLU A 137 -4.57 -7.25 -6.46
CA GLU A 137 -4.46 -8.60 -7.03
C GLU A 137 -3.30 -9.42 -6.43
N LEU A 138 -2.29 -8.75 -5.87
CA LEU A 138 -1.14 -9.39 -5.22
C LEU A 138 -1.37 -9.66 -3.73
N ASN A 139 -2.47 -9.14 -3.16
CA ASN A 139 -2.80 -9.32 -1.74
C ASN A 139 -3.84 -10.44 -1.59
N PHE A 140 -3.38 -11.65 -1.22
CA PHE A 140 -4.24 -12.82 -1.08
C PHE A 140 -5.50 -12.58 -0.25
N ILE A 141 -5.38 -11.76 0.80
CA ILE A 141 -6.49 -11.49 1.71
C ILE A 141 -7.70 -10.87 0.99
N GLU A 142 -7.49 -10.17 -0.12
CA GLU A 142 -8.56 -9.60 -0.94
C GLU A 142 -9.39 -10.71 -1.61
N GLN A 143 -8.78 -11.85 -1.96
CA GLN A 143 -9.51 -13.01 -2.45
C GLN A 143 -10.32 -13.68 -1.34
N CYS A 144 -9.75 -13.82 -0.13
CA CYS A 144 -10.50 -14.30 1.04
C CYS A 144 -11.70 -13.41 1.34
N TRP A 145 -11.50 -12.09 1.35
CA TRP A 145 -12.57 -11.12 1.57
C TRP A 145 -13.62 -11.18 0.45
N GLY A 146 -13.21 -11.32 -0.81
CA GLY A 146 -14.11 -11.50 -1.94
C GLY A 146 -15.00 -12.73 -1.78
N PHE A 147 -14.41 -13.87 -1.42
CA PHE A 147 -15.15 -15.12 -1.18
C PHE A 147 -16.10 -15.00 0.02
N ALA A 148 -15.58 -14.57 1.18
CA ALA A 148 -16.38 -14.41 2.38
C ALA A 148 -17.54 -13.43 2.15
N LYS A 149 -17.30 -12.32 1.43
CA LYS A 149 -18.35 -11.37 1.08
C LYS A 149 -19.43 -11.99 0.18
N HIS A 150 -19.05 -12.83 -0.78
CA HIS A 150 -20.01 -13.53 -1.63
C HIS A 150 -20.91 -14.47 -0.80
N ILE A 151 -20.32 -15.26 0.11
CA ILE A 151 -21.08 -16.13 1.02
C ILE A 151 -21.97 -15.29 1.95
N TYR A 152 -21.42 -14.21 2.50
CA TYR A 152 -22.15 -13.33 3.39
C TYR A 152 -23.40 -12.73 2.72
N GLN A 153 -23.33 -12.39 1.43
CA GLN A 153 -24.47 -11.88 0.66
C GLN A 153 -25.61 -12.89 0.49
N GLN A 154 -25.38 -14.18 0.75
CA GLN A 154 -26.40 -15.22 0.70
C GLN A 154 -27.16 -15.36 2.03
N TYR A 155 -26.66 -14.78 3.13
CA TYR A 155 -27.38 -14.78 4.41
C TYR A 155 -28.57 -13.82 4.40
N PRO A 156 -29.59 -14.06 5.24
CA PRO A 156 -30.69 -13.13 5.43
C PRO A 156 -30.21 -11.75 5.88
N ALA A 157 -30.84 -10.70 5.35
CA ALA A 157 -30.59 -9.34 5.83
C ALA A 157 -31.01 -9.22 7.31
N SER A 158 -30.10 -8.73 8.15
CA SER A 158 -30.39 -8.40 9.55
C SER A 158 -29.83 -7.02 9.89
N SER A 159 -30.46 -6.35 10.85
CA SER A 159 -29.97 -5.12 11.46
C SER A 159 -29.38 -5.35 12.86
N LYS A 160 -29.42 -6.59 13.38
CA LYS A 160 -28.90 -6.93 14.70
C LYS A 160 -27.42 -7.25 14.61
N GLU A 161 -26.62 -6.57 15.43
CA GLU A 161 -25.16 -6.77 15.49
C GLU A 161 -24.77 -8.24 15.69
N ALA A 162 -25.43 -8.97 16.58
CA ALA A 162 -25.16 -10.38 16.83
C ALA A 162 -25.35 -11.26 15.59
N ASP A 163 -26.36 -10.98 14.77
CA ASP A 163 -26.59 -11.73 13.53
C ASP A 163 -25.51 -11.38 12.50
N LEU A 164 -25.10 -10.11 12.40
CA LEU A 164 -24.03 -9.66 11.51
C LEU A 164 -22.69 -10.31 11.89
N GLU A 165 -22.39 -10.39 13.20
CA GLU A 165 -21.18 -11.01 13.75
C GLU A 165 -21.14 -12.51 13.47
N CYS A 166 -22.22 -13.24 13.78
CA CYS A 166 -22.33 -14.67 13.49
C CYS A 166 -22.18 -14.94 11.99
N ASN A 167 -22.82 -14.14 11.14
CA ASN A 167 -22.77 -14.30 9.69
C ASN A 167 -21.38 -14.01 9.12
N ILE A 168 -20.66 -13.00 9.62
CA ILE A 168 -19.30 -12.71 9.13
C ILE A 168 -18.31 -13.79 9.55
N LEU A 169 -18.44 -14.32 10.79
CA LEU A 169 -17.60 -15.42 11.26
C LEU A 169 -17.84 -16.68 10.42
N ALA A 170 -19.11 -17.07 10.21
CA ALA A 170 -19.46 -18.23 9.39
C ALA A 170 -19.00 -18.07 7.93
N ALA A 171 -19.14 -16.87 7.35
CA ALA A 171 -18.63 -16.57 6.01
C ALA A 171 -17.11 -16.68 5.92
N LEU A 172 -16.38 -16.21 6.92
CA LEU A 172 -14.91 -16.30 6.97
C LEU A 172 -14.44 -17.75 7.13
N GLU A 173 -15.12 -18.56 7.95
CA GLU A 173 -14.82 -19.99 8.11
C GLU A 173 -15.07 -20.80 6.83
N SER A 174 -15.98 -20.34 5.97
CA SER A 174 -16.29 -21.02 4.71
C SER A 174 -15.20 -20.86 3.63
N VAL A 175 -14.22 -19.97 3.81
CA VAL A 175 -13.17 -19.73 2.81
C VAL A 175 -12.29 -20.99 2.66
N PRO A 176 -12.22 -21.60 1.46
CA PRO A 176 -11.49 -22.85 1.29
C PRO A 176 -9.99 -22.66 1.54
N LEU A 177 -9.43 -23.46 2.46
CA LEU A 177 -8.00 -23.46 2.77
C LEU A 177 -7.12 -23.77 1.55
N ASP A 178 -7.63 -24.59 0.63
CA ASP A 178 -6.92 -24.96 -0.59
C ASP A 178 -6.67 -23.74 -1.50
N THR A 179 -7.61 -22.79 -1.55
CA THR A 179 -7.42 -21.53 -2.29
C THR A 179 -6.25 -20.73 -1.71
N MET A 180 -6.08 -20.74 -0.38
CA MET A 180 -4.97 -20.08 0.30
C MET A 180 -3.63 -20.74 -0.02
N ARG A 181 -3.59 -22.07 0.06
CA ARG A 181 -2.37 -22.86 -0.20
C ARG A 181 -1.90 -22.70 -1.64
N ARG A 182 -2.82 -22.74 -2.61
CA ARG A 182 -2.51 -22.57 -4.04
C ARG A 182 -1.99 -21.19 -4.37
N PHE A 183 -2.54 -20.14 -3.76
CA PHE A 183 -2.03 -18.79 -3.95
C PHE A 183 -0.59 -18.71 -3.44
N ILE A 184 -0.30 -19.17 -2.22
CA ILE A 184 1.06 -19.17 -1.68
C ILE A 184 2.02 -20.00 -2.55
N ASP A 185 1.58 -21.17 -3.04
CA ASP A 185 2.36 -22.03 -3.93
C ASP A 185 2.72 -21.33 -5.25
N ALA A 186 1.79 -20.58 -5.85
CA ALA A 186 2.04 -19.79 -7.05
C ALA A 186 3.21 -18.81 -6.87
N TYR A 187 3.23 -18.07 -5.77
CA TYR A 187 4.32 -17.13 -5.48
C TYR A 187 5.63 -17.83 -5.12
N LYS A 188 5.57 -18.95 -4.40
CA LYS A 188 6.77 -19.78 -4.14
C LYS A 188 7.42 -20.26 -5.44
N LYS A 189 6.61 -20.51 -6.47
CA LYS A 189 7.05 -20.89 -7.83
C LYS A 189 7.40 -19.71 -8.73
N GLY A 190 7.36 -18.48 -8.20
CA GLY A 190 7.80 -17.27 -8.91
C GLY A 190 6.75 -16.65 -9.85
N LEU A 191 5.47 -17.04 -9.74
CA LEU A 191 4.41 -16.47 -10.57
C LEU A 191 4.11 -15.03 -10.14
N ASN A 192 3.89 -14.16 -11.11
CA ASN A 192 3.33 -12.82 -10.86
C ASN A 192 1.81 -12.89 -10.66
N GLY A 193 1.18 -11.78 -10.24
CA GLY A 193 -0.27 -11.75 -9.95
C GLY A 193 -1.18 -12.18 -11.11
N LYS A 194 -0.84 -11.79 -12.34
CA LYS A 194 -1.61 -12.15 -13.55
C LYS A 194 -1.50 -13.66 -13.81
N GLN A 195 -0.29 -14.20 -13.71
CA GLN A 195 0.01 -15.62 -13.87
C GLN A 195 -0.64 -16.46 -12.77
N ALA A 196 -0.59 -15.99 -11.52
CA ALA A 196 -1.25 -16.64 -10.38
C ALA A 196 -2.78 -16.66 -10.56
N GLY A 197 -3.37 -15.57 -11.03
CA GLY A 197 -4.80 -15.52 -11.36
C GLY A 197 -5.22 -16.52 -12.45
N TRP A 198 -4.41 -16.64 -13.51
CA TRP A 198 -4.64 -17.64 -14.56
C TRP A 198 -4.47 -19.08 -14.03
N ALA A 199 -3.42 -19.34 -13.26
CA ALA A 199 -3.15 -20.65 -12.67
C ALA A 199 -4.28 -21.08 -11.71
N LEU A 200 -4.82 -20.15 -10.93
CA LEU A 200 -5.96 -20.40 -10.05
C LEU A 200 -7.21 -20.81 -10.83
N LYS A 201 -7.43 -20.23 -12.01
CA LYS A 201 -8.55 -20.57 -12.90
C LYS A 201 -8.35 -21.91 -13.61
N LYS A 202 -7.14 -22.20 -14.09
CA LYS A 202 -6.84 -23.45 -14.83
C LYS A 202 -6.84 -24.68 -13.92
N TYR A 203 -6.18 -24.60 -12.76
CA TYR A 203 -6.00 -25.76 -11.87
C TYR A 203 -6.98 -25.78 -10.71
N HIS A 204 -8.23 -25.39 -10.95
CA HIS A 204 -9.21 -25.18 -9.87
C HIS A 204 -9.47 -26.43 -9.01
N GLU A 205 -9.19 -27.63 -9.53
CA GLU A 205 -9.35 -28.93 -8.86
C GLU A 205 -8.09 -29.41 -8.10
N HIS A 206 -6.95 -28.72 -8.22
CA HIS A 206 -5.67 -29.18 -7.65
C HIS A 206 -5.12 -28.21 -6.59
N CYS A 207 -4.79 -28.73 -5.41
CA CYS A 207 -4.25 -27.94 -4.28
C CYS A 207 -2.79 -27.51 -4.44
N VAL A 208 -2.05 -28.08 -5.40
CA VAL A 208 -0.65 -27.79 -5.69
C VAL A 208 -0.53 -27.57 -7.19
N LEU A 209 0.16 -26.50 -7.59
CA LEU A 209 0.41 -26.23 -8.99
C LEU A 209 1.46 -27.22 -9.53
N PRO A 210 1.40 -27.63 -10.80
CA PRO A 210 2.44 -28.50 -11.36
C PRO A 210 3.83 -27.86 -11.29
N GLU A 211 4.88 -28.68 -11.19
CA GLU A 211 6.26 -28.20 -11.21
C GLU A 211 6.64 -27.60 -12.58
N CYS A 212 5.95 -28.01 -13.64
CA CYS A 212 6.11 -27.49 -14.99
C CYS A 212 5.35 -26.20 -15.27
N ILE A 213 4.67 -25.59 -14.29
CA ILE A 213 3.73 -24.48 -14.56
C ILE A 213 4.37 -23.27 -15.24
N LEU A 214 5.65 -22.99 -14.95
CA LEU A 214 6.38 -21.92 -15.63
C LEU A 214 6.49 -22.19 -17.15
N ARG A 215 6.73 -23.45 -17.56
CA ARG A 215 6.80 -23.82 -18.99
C ARG A 215 5.43 -23.67 -19.66
N GLU A 216 4.36 -24.00 -18.96
CA GLU A 216 3.00 -23.80 -19.47
C GLU A 216 2.68 -22.32 -19.66
N LEU A 217 3.05 -21.46 -18.71
CA LEU A 217 2.87 -20.02 -18.81
C LEU A 217 3.63 -19.42 -20.01
N TYR A 218 4.84 -19.91 -20.31
CA TYR A 218 5.59 -19.52 -21.52
C TYR A 218 4.91 -19.97 -22.81
N THR A 219 4.23 -21.12 -22.80
CA THR A 219 3.56 -21.65 -23.99
C THR A 219 2.25 -20.91 -24.28
N GLU A 220 1.61 -20.41 -23.23
CA GLU A 220 0.30 -19.72 -23.27
C GLU A 220 0.44 -18.18 -23.33
N ASP A 221 1.67 -17.66 -23.35
CA ASP A 221 2.01 -16.22 -23.40
C ASP A 221 1.32 -15.37 -22.30
N ILE A 222 1.27 -15.90 -21.07
CA ILE A 222 0.53 -15.33 -19.92
C ILE A 222 1.36 -14.35 -19.10
#